data_AF-A0A8X6HKM0-F1
#
_entry.id   AF-A0A8X6HKM0-F1
#
_cell.length_a   1.000
_cell.length_b   1.000
_cell.length_c   1.000
_cell.angle_alpha   90.00
_cell.angle_beta   90.00
_cell.angle_gamma   90.00
#
_symmetry.space_group_name_H-M   'P 1'
#
loop_
_entity.id
_entity.type
_entity.pdbx_description
1 polymer ?
#
loop_
_entity_poly.entity_id
_entity_poly.type
_entity_poly.pdbx_seq_one_letter_code
_entity_poly.pdbx_strand_id
1 'polypeptide(L)'
;MKKGITAADYTYYSSHIKAGVGKYDFGIISSNDEPTYLVSNQQILVLTMNVRSLDNIHLRVRENLLDVSGFNITYEMILRNETVREDSCIYHHCSFTGNCFATADFSSYICKCFANYFGEECQYDDTCGPNSTSSVCLNGGTCR
;
A
#
# COMPACT_ATOMS: atom_id res chain seq x y z
N MET A 1 17.16 -6.98 -4.30
CA MET A 1 16.28 -6.13 -5.13
C MET A 1 14.86 -6.35 -4.63
N LYS A 2 14.24 -5.33 -4.00
CA LYS A 2 12.88 -5.39 -3.45
C LYS A 2 11.89 -5.55 -4.60
N LYS A 3 11.64 -6.78 -5.07
CA LYS A 3 10.57 -7.02 -6.03
C LYS A 3 9.29 -7.12 -5.20
N GLY A 4 8.41 -6.13 -5.36
CA GLY A 4 7.10 -6.10 -4.70
C GLY A 4 6.15 -7.15 -5.27
N ILE A 5 4.88 -6.79 -5.39
CA ILE A 5 3.86 -7.62 -6.06
C ILE A 5 3.90 -7.29 -7.55
N THR A 6 3.81 -8.27 -8.44
CA THR A 6 3.55 -7.99 -9.87
C THR A 6 2.12 -8.35 -10.21
N ALA A 7 1.46 -7.51 -11.00
CA ALA A 7 0.08 -7.72 -11.41
C ALA A 7 -0.03 -7.84 -12.93
N ALA A 8 -0.83 -8.80 -13.40
CA ALA A 8 -1.13 -8.94 -14.82
C ALA A 8 -2.55 -9.44 -15.04
N ASP A 9 -3.18 -8.86 -16.05
CA ASP A 9 -4.50 -9.19 -16.56
C ASP A 9 -4.43 -10.30 -17.59
N TYR A 10 -5.44 -11.17 -17.62
CA TYR A 10 -5.54 -12.30 -18.55
C TYR A 10 -6.99 -12.51 -19.01
N THR A 11 -7.17 -12.84 -20.28
CA THR A 11 -8.46 -13.35 -20.79
C THR A 11 -8.64 -14.84 -20.46
N TYR A 12 -7.53 -15.58 -20.41
CA TYR A 12 -7.48 -16.96 -19.95
C TYR A 12 -6.16 -17.23 -19.22
N TYR A 13 -6.23 -17.83 -18.04
CA TYR A 13 -5.06 -18.16 -17.22
C TYR A 13 -4.97 -19.66 -16.98
N SER A 14 -3.80 -20.23 -17.25
CA SER A 14 -3.44 -21.61 -16.90
C SER A 14 -1.98 -21.63 -16.48
N SER A 15 -1.69 -22.22 -15.32
CA SER A 15 -0.32 -22.39 -14.81
C SER A 15 0.58 -23.23 -15.73
N HIS A 16 -0.03 -24.03 -16.61
CA HIS A 16 0.66 -24.87 -17.58
C HIS A 16 0.92 -24.17 -18.93
N ILE A 17 0.21 -23.08 -19.22
CA ILE A 17 0.37 -22.31 -20.45
C ILE A 17 1.14 -21.03 -20.11
N LYS A 18 2.46 -21.03 -20.37
CA LYS A 18 3.41 -19.97 -19.99
C LYS A 18 3.12 -18.58 -20.60
N ALA A 19 2.19 -18.49 -21.54
CA ALA A 19 1.73 -17.26 -22.15
C ALA A 19 0.21 -17.24 -22.09
N GLY A 20 -0.34 -16.69 -21.01
CA GLY A 20 -1.80 -16.48 -20.94
C GLY A 20 -2.26 -15.59 -22.10
N VAL A 21 -3.40 -15.94 -22.68
CA VAL A 21 -3.97 -15.23 -23.83
C VAL A 21 -4.49 -13.87 -23.36
N GLY A 22 -4.16 -12.81 -24.10
CA GLY A 22 -4.58 -11.45 -23.77
C GLY A 22 -3.88 -10.86 -22.54
N LYS A 23 -2.62 -11.24 -22.28
CA LYS A 23 -1.86 -10.72 -21.13
C LYS A 23 -1.67 -9.20 -21.22
N TYR A 24 -2.09 -8.46 -20.20
CA TYR A 24 -1.70 -7.06 -19.98
C TYR A 24 -0.92 -6.95 -18.66
N ASP A 25 0.29 -6.39 -18.71
CA ASP A 25 1.20 -6.35 -17.55
C ASP A 25 1.16 -4.96 -16.91
N PHE A 26 0.77 -4.89 -15.63
CA PHE A 26 0.75 -3.65 -14.85
C PHE A 26 2.11 -3.32 -14.23
N GLY A 27 3.08 -4.23 -14.29
CA GLY A 27 4.40 -4.05 -13.69
C GLY A 27 4.44 -4.36 -12.20
N ILE A 28 5.34 -3.69 -11.48
CA ILE A 28 5.61 -3.91 -10.06
C ILE A 28 4.79 -2.90 -9.24
N ILE A 29 3.98 -3.43 -8.32
CA ILE A 29 3.29 -2.70 -7.26
C ILE A 29 4.20 -2.73 -6.03
N SER A 30 4.63 -1.55 -5.61
CA SER A 30 5.45 -1.39 -4.41
C SER A 30 5.00 -0.16 -3.64
N SER A 31 5.18 -0.16 -2.32
CA SER A 31 4.85 1.01 -1.49
C SER A 31 5.69 2.25 -1.83
N ASN A 32 6.83 2.09 -2.52
CA ASN A 32 7.70 3.20 -2.91
C ASN A 32 7.22 3.89 -4.18
N ASP A 33 6.49 3.18 -5.04
CA ASP A 33 6.01 3.71 -6.33
C ASP A 33 4.60 4.32 -6.21
N GLU A 34 4.08 4.44 -4.97
CA GLU A 34 2.77 5.00 -4.63
C GLU A 34 1.59 4.57 -5.53
N PRO A 35 1.40 3.27 -5.86
CA PRO A 35 0.19 2.86 -6.54
C PRO A 35 -0.99 2.98 -5.56
N THR A 36 -1.82 4.01 -5.74
CA THR A 36 -3.03 4.24 -4.94
C THR A 36 -4.13 3.23 -5.25
N TYR A 37 -4.18 2.70 -6.48
CA TYR A 37 -5.12 1.66 -6.88
C TYR A 37 -4.71 0.96 -8.19
N LEU A 38 -5.29 -0.21 -8.46
CA LEU A 38 -5.19 -0.92 -9.75
C LEU A 38 -6.59 -1.32 -10.19
N VAL A 39 -6.95 -1.01 -11.44
CA VAL A 39 -8.21 -1.42 -12.05
C VAL A 39 -7.95 -2.46 -13.13
N SER A 40 -8.56 -3.63 -12.97
CA SER A 40 -8.59 -4.67 -13.99
C SER A 40 -9.91 -4.59 -14.75
N ASN A 41 -9.84 -4.67 -16.08
CA ASN A 41 -11.03 -4.78 -16.94
C ASN A 41 -11.23 -6.22 -17.47
N GLN A 42 -10.36 -7.15 -17.06
CA GLN A 42 -10.42 -8.55 -17.44
C GLN A 42 -11.13 -9.40 -16.39
N GLN A 43 -11.52 -10.61 -16.78
CA GLN A 43 -12.12 -11.57 -15.86
C GLN A 43 -11.09 -12.17 -14.87
N ILE A 44 -9.80 -12.11 -15.21
CA ILE A 44 -8.74 -12.73 -14.43
C ILE A 44 -7.60 -11.72 -14.23
N LEU A 45 -7.43 -11.29 -12.99
CA LEU A 45 -6.27 -10.57 -12.50
C LEU A 45 -5.39 -11.53 -11.70
N VAL A 46 -4.11 -11.64 -12.06
CA VAL A 46 -3.14 -12.49 -11.37
C VAL A 46 -2.13 -11.62 -10.65
N LEU A 47 -2.11 -11.77 -9.32
CA LEU A 47 -1.10 -11.16 -8.46
C LEU A 47 -0.02 -12.19 -8.14
N THR A 48 1.23 -11.85 -8.42
CA THR A 48 2.38 -12.71 -8.16
C THR A 48 3.31 -12.04 -7.15
N MET A 49 3.50 -12.68 -6.01
CA MET A 49 4.48 -12.29 -4.99
C MET A 49 5.65 -13.26 -5.02
N ASN A 50 6.88 -12.74 -5.10
CA ASN A 50 8.10 -13.56 -5.13
C ASN A 50 9.05 -13.12 -4.02
N VAL A 51 9.03 -13.84 -2.89
CA VAL A 51 9.89 -13.56 -1.73
C VAL A 51 11.23 -14.29 -1.93
N ARG A 52 12.29 -13.55 -2.26
CA ARG A 52 13.64 -14.12 -2.54
C ARG A 52 14.63 -14.06 -1.39
N SER A 53 14.45 -13.11 -0.46
CA SER A 53 15.27 -13.00 0.76
C SER A 53 14.46 -12.35 1.86
N LEU A 54 14.63 -12.83 3.10
CA LEU A 54 14.08 -12.20 4.31
C LEU A 54 14.96 -11.04 4.81
N ASP A 55 16.17 -10.91 4.25
CA ASP A 55 17.17 -9.96 4.69
C ASP A 55 16.74 -8.51 4.37
N ASN A 56 16.51 -7.72 5.42
CA ASN A 56 16.32 -6.26 5.44
C ASN A 56 15.20 -5.72 4.54
N ILE A 57 13.97 -6.19 4.75
CA ILE A 57 12.76 -5.60 4.16
C ILE A 57 12.27 -4.34 4.91
N HIS A 58 13.04 -3.83 5.88
CA HIS A 58 12.67 -2.73 6.78
C HIS A 58 12.08 -1.52 6.02
N LEU A 59 10.76 -1.40 6.09
CA LEU A 59 10.09 -0.11 6.23
C LEU A 59 10.42 0.39 7.65
N ARG A 60 10.67 1.69 7.80
CA ARG A 60 11.36 2.33 8.94
C ARG A 60 10.55 2.36 10.25
N VAL A 61 10.06 1.23 10.75
CA VAL A 61 9.53 1.14 12.13
C VAL A 61 10.17 -0.06 12.82
N ARG A 62 11.15 0.25 13.67
CA ARG A 62 12.05 -0.74 14.28
C ARG A 62 11.38 -1.59 15.37
N GLU A 63 10.25 -1.12 15.91
CA GLU A 63 9.58 -1.75 17.07
C GLU A 63 8.32 -2.56 16.70
N ASN A 64 7.72 -2.37 15.51
CA ASN A 64 6.40 -2.93 15.19
C ASN A 64 6.35 -3.76 13.88
N LEU A 65 7.48 -3.98 13.21
CA LEU A 65 7.50 -4.38 11.79
C LEU A 65 8.38 -5.61 11.52
N LEU A 66 8.30 -6.64 12.37
CA LEU A 66 9.15 -7.84 12.27
C LEU A 66 8.34 -9.13 12.01
N ASP A 67 8.87 -9.91 11.05
CA ASP A 67 8.70 -11.36 10.76
C ASP A 67 7.49 -11.90 9.96
N VAL A 68 6.66 -11.08 9.33
CA VAL A 68 5.58 -11.58 8.45
C VAL A 68 5.83 -11.23 6.99
N SER A 69 5.99 -12.26 6.15
CA SER A 69 6.07 -12.13 4.70
C SER A 69 4.74 -12.53 4.07
N GLY A 70 4.03 -11.56 3.51
CA GLY A 70 2.75 -11.77 2.86
C GLY A 70 2.10 -10.45 2.50
N PHE A 71 0.87 -10.52 2.02
CA PHE A 71 0.03 -9.35 1.78
C PHE A 71 -1.42 -9.71 2.05
N ASN A 72 -2.17 -8.75 2.57
CA ASN A 72 -3.62 -8.84 2.62
C ASN A 72 -4.18 -8.03 1.44
N ILE A 73 -5.25 -8.53 0.81
CA ILE A 73 -5.88 -7.86 -0.32
C ILE A 73 -7.32 -7.58 0.04
N THR A 74 -7.71 -6.32 -0.09
CA THR A 74 -9.10 -5.91 -0.18
C THR A 74 -9.32 -5.44 -1.62
N TYR A 75 -10.39 -5.89 -2.26
CA TYR A 75 -10.77 -5.46 -3.61
C TYR A 75 -12.26 -5.11 -3.64
N GLU A 76 -12.61 -4.22 -4.55
CA GLU A 76 -14.00 -3.86 -4.85
C GLU A 76 -14.33 -4.20 -6.30
N MET A 77 -15.59 -4.57 -6.54
CA MET A 77 -16.13 -4.76 -7.88
C MET A 77 -16.97 -3.54 -8.21
N ILE A 78 -16.46 -2.66 -9.06
CA ILE A 78 -17.16 -1.46 -9.53
C ILE A 78 -17.84 -1.72 -10.87
N LEU A 79 -18.99 -1.08 -11.12
CA LEU A 79 -19.59 -1.08 -12.44
C LEU A 79 -18.76 -0.22 -13.40
N ARG A 80 -18.83 -0.51 -14.71
CA ARG A 80 -18.08 0.24 -15.74
C ARG A 80 -18.36 1.75 -15.76
N ASN A 81 -19.49 2.18 -15.21
CA ASN A 81 -19.92 3.58 -15.20
C ASN A 81 -19.65 4.27 -13.87
N GLU A 82 -19.09 3.56 -12.89
CA GLU A 82 -18.74 4.10 -11.58
C GLU A 82 -17.28 4.55 -11.59
N THR A 83 -16.98 5.59 -10.81
CA THR A 83 -15.62 6.10 -10.65
C THR A 83 -14.87 5.29 -9.60
N VAL A 84 -13.59 5.04 -9.85
CA VAL A 84 -12.70 4.43 -8.86
C VAL A 84 -12.58 5.34 -7.66
N ARG A 85 -12.60 4.75 -6.47
CA ARG A 85 -12.42 5.48 -5.22
C ARG A 85 -10.94 5.87 -5.05
N GLU A 86 -10.67 7.18 -4.99
CA GLU A 86 -9.30 7.71 -4.85
C GLU A 86 -8.79 7.74 -3.39
N ASP A 87 -9.69 7.70 -2.39
CA ASP A 87 -9.37 7.86 -0.97
C ASP A 87 -9.16 6.53 -0.23
N SER A 88 -8.88 5.44 -0.95
CA SER A 88 -8.69 4.13 -0.31
C SER A 88 -7.53 4.19 0.69
N CYS A 89 -7.81 3.79 1.93
CA CYS A 89 -6.80 3.86 2.97
C CYS A 89 -5.81 2.71 2.83
N ILE A 90 -4.56 3.10 2.60
CA ILE A 90 -3.40 2.25 2.38
C ILE A 90 -2.39 2.56 3.48
N TYR A 91 -1.55 1.59 3.84
CA TYR A 91 -0.70 1.68 5.04
C TYR A 91 0.20 2.93 5.10
N HIS A 92 0.62 3.44 3.95
CA HIS A 92 1.43 4.66 3.85
C HIS A 92 0.64 5.95 4.12
N HIS A 93 -0.69 5.93 3.96
CA HIS A 93 -1.58 7.05 4.32
C HIS A 93 -1.54 7.31 5.82
N CYS A 94 -1.26 6.29 6.62
CA CYS A 94 -1.04 6.41 8.06
C CYS A 94 0.45 6.42 8.43
N SER A 95 1.31 6.94 7.55
CA SER A 95 2.76 7.09 7.76
C SER A 95 3.51 5.80 8.14
N PHE A 96 2.92 4.63 7.90
CA PHE A 96 3.37 3.35 8.46
C PHE A 96 3.46 3.31 10.00
N THR A 97 2.95 4.31 10.69
CA THR A 97 2.98 4.54 12.14
C THR A 97 1.58 4.47 12.76
N GLY A 98 0.61 3.95 12.02
CA GLY A 98 -0.74 3.71 12.47
C GLY A 98 -1.42 2.58 11.72
N ASN A 99 -2.53 2.11 12.28
CA ASN A 99 -3.45 1.22 11.60
C ASN A 99 -4.46 2.06 10.80
N CYS A 100 -4.61 1.71 9.54
CA CYS A 100 -5.61 2.25 8.65
C CYS A 100 -6.95 1.50 8.84
N PHE A 101 -8.04 2.22 9.09
CA PHE A 101 -9.39 1.66 9.21
C PHE A 101 -10.35 2.30 8.23
N ALA A 102 -11.28 1.49 7.71
CA ALA A 102 -12.40 1.93 6.87
C ALA A 102 -13.72 1.78 7.64
N THR A 103 -14.69 2.64 7.35
CA THR A 103 -16.08 2.39 7.77
C THR A 103 -16.66 1.17 7.05
N ALA A 104 -17.70 0.56 7.61
CA ALA A 104 -18.29 -0.68 7.06
C ALA A 104 -18.86 -0.53 5.64
N ASP A 105 -19.28 0.69 5.30
CA ASP A 105 -19.77 1.09 3.98
C ASP A 105 -18.66 1.68 3.09
N PHE A 106 -17.41 1.63 3.56
CA PHE A 106 -16.23 2.23 2.93
C PHE A 106 -16.35 3.72 2.66
N SER A 107 -17.31 4.44 3.24
CA SER A 107 -17.55 5.87 2.98
C SER A 107 -16.43 6.78 3.48
N SER A 108 -15.72 6.37 4.53
CA SER A 108 -14.61 7.15 5.11
C SER A 108 -13.53 6.25 5.69
N TYR A 109 -12.35 6.84 5.88
CA TYR A 109 -11.18 6.18 6.41
C TYR A 109 -10.52 7.01 7.51
N ILE A 110 -9.91 6.33 8.46
CA ILE A 110 -9.25 6.96 9.60
C ILE A 110 -7.98 6.19 10.01
N CYS A 111 -6.95 6.94 10.38
CA CYS A 111 -5.75 6.39 10.97
C CYS A 111 -5.86 6.31 12.49
N LYS A 112 -5.57 5.14 13.05
CA LYS A 112 -5.34 4.94 14.48
C LYS A 112 -3.84 4.82 14.73
N CYS A 113 -3.25 5.88 15.25
CA CYS A 113 -1.82 5.96 15.46
C CYS A 113 -1.33 4.97 16.52
N PHE A 114 -0.10 4.49 16.33
CA PHE A 114 0.64 3.78 17.38
C PHE A 114 1.01 4.74 18.51
N ALA A 115 1.50 4.19 19.62
CA ALA A 115 1.93 5.00 20.75
C ALA A 115 2.98 6.05 20.33
N ASN A 116 2.85 7.27 20.84
CA ASN A 116 3.72 8.43 20.58
C ASN A 116 3.64 9.02 19.16
N TYR A 117 2.79 8.49 18.29
CA TYR A 117 2.48 9.09 17.00
C TYR A 117 1.10 9.77 17.02
N PHE A 118 0.95 10.87 16.28
CA PHE A 118 -0.28 11.64 16.20
C PHE A 118 -0.41 12.42 14.88
N GLY A 119 -1.55 13.09 14.70
CA GLY A 119 -1.95 13.72 13.45
C GLY A 119 -2.98 12.88 12.68
N GLU A 120 -3.60 13.46 11.65
CA GLU A 120 -4.62 12.77 10.84
C GLU A 120 -4.06 11.55 10.11
N GLU A 121 -2.79 11.62 9.71
CA GLU A 121 -2.04 10.57 9.00
C GLU A 121 -1.03 9.87 9.93
N CYS A 122 -1.04 10.12 11.24
CA CYS A 122 -0.01 9.65 12.17
C CYS A 122 1.42 10.11 11.81
N GLN A 123 1.49 11.23 11.10
CA GLN A 123 2.72 11.76 10.51
C GLN A 123 3.62 12.49 11.52
N TYR A 124 3.15 12.70 12.75
CA TYR A 124 3.86 13.45 13.77
C TYR A 124 4.26 12.61 14.98
N ASP A 125 5.35 13.04 15.62
CA ASP A 125 5.82 12.59 16.93
C ASP A 125 6.45 13.79 17.70
N ASP A 126 7.05 13.52 18.87
CA ASP A 126 7.69 14.53 19.71
C ASP A 126 8.86 15.28 19.03
N THR A 127 9.45 14.67 18.00
CA THR A 127 10.61 15.18 17.27
C THR A 127 10.25 15.79 15.92
N CYS A 128 9.16 15.36 15.29
CA CYS A 128 8.69 15.84 14.00
C CYS A 128 7.21 16.18 14.09
N GLY A 129 6.89 17.47 14.14
CA GLY A 129 5.49 17.91 14.19
C GLY A 129 5.34 19.40 14.50
N PRO A 130 4.11 19.92 14.50
CA PRO A 130 3.83 21.34 14.69
C PRO A 130 4.32 21.90 16.03
N ASN A 131 4.45 21.04 17.05
CA ASN A 131 4.92 21.41 18.39
C ASN A 131 6.38 20.99 18.66
N SER A 132 7.09 20.43 17.67
CA SER A 132 8.47 20.00 17.87
C SER A 132 9.39 21.21 17.99
N THR A 133 10.33 21.13 18.94
CA THR A 133 11.42 22.11 19.08
C THR A 133 12.59 21.83 18.13
N SER A 134 12.55 20.70 17.42
CA SER A 134 13.57 20.25 16.48
C SER A 134 13.13 20.52 15.04
N SER A 135 13.94 21.26 14.26
CA SER A 135 13.69 21.43 12.82
C SER A 135 14.23 20.24 12.04
N VAL A 136 13.60 19.08 12.20
CA VAL A 136 14.04 17.83 11.53
C VAL A 136 13.75 17.89 10.02
N CYS A 137 12.63 18.51 9.63
CA CYS A 137 12.25 18.70 8.23
C CYS A 137 12.73 20.06 7.72
N LEU A 138 13.87 20.06 7.01
CA LEU A 138 14.43 21.23 6.35
C LEU A 138 14.11 21.23 4.84
N ASN A 139 14.34 22.37 4.16
CA ASN A 139 14.21 22.53 2.71
C ASN A 139 12.80 22.19 2.15
N GLY A 140 11.75 22.50 2.91
CA GLY A 140 10.37 22.21 2.50
C GLY A 140 9.97 20.74 2.63
N GLY A 141 10.75 19.94 3.38
CA GLY A 141 10.33 18.60 3.76
C GLY A 141 9.09 18.62 4.67
N THR A 142 8.33 17.53 4.63
CA THR A 142 7.14 17.33 5.47
C THR A 142 7.38 16.12 6.36
N CYS A 143 6.95 16.17 7.62
CA CYS A 143 6.95 14.99 8.50
C CYS A 143 6.00 13.94 7.90
N ARG A 144 6.49 12.71 7.72
CA ARG A 144 5.75 11.53 7.27
C ARG A 144 6.45 10.25 7.69
#